data_AF-A0A4C1VIY3-F1
#
_entry.id   AF-A0A4C1VIY3-F1
#
_cell.length_a   1.000
_cell.length_b   1.000
_cell.length_c   1.000
_cell.angle_alpha   90.00
_cell.angle_beta   90.00
_cell.angle_gamma   90.00
#
_symmetry.space_group_name_H-M   'P 1'
#
loop_
_entity.id
_entity.type
_entity.pdbx_description
1 polymer ?
#
loop_
_entity_poly.entity_id
_entity_poly.type
_entity_poly.pdbx_seq_one_letter_code
_entity_poly.pdbx_strand_id
1 'polypeptide(L)'
;MFQNLASESNKIGLEMNTSKTKIMTNSIETPISIEGQNIEYVKEYIYLGKLTSFHSNRNENEVDRRVNLAWRKYWAQKEILKGDYSLKMKKIIMDSCILPTLTYLSDMDFHQHNQE
;
A
#
# COMPACT_ATOMS: atom_id res chain seq x y z
N MET A 1 -20.87 -13.18 6.54
CA MET A 1 -19.99 -12.95 5.37
C MET A 1 -18.57 -13.43 5.63
N PHE A 2 -17.79 -12.85 6.56
CA PHE A 2 -16.40 -13.28 6.84
C PHE A 2 -16.27 -14.75 7.25
N GLN A 3 -17.18 -15.25 8.10
CA GLN A 3 -17.22 -16.66 8.49
C GLN A 3 -17.51 -17.58 7.29
N ASN A 4 -18.38 -17.16 6.36
CA ASN A 4 -18.64 -17.91 5.15
C ASN A 4 -17.39 -17.96 4.28
N LEU A 5 -16.69 -16.83 4.10
CA LEU A 5 -15.45 -16.79 3.34
C LEU A 5 -14.38 -17.72 3.95
N ALA A 6 -14.21 -17.70 5.28
CA ALA A 6 -13.29 -18.59 5.98
C ALA A 6 -13.68 -20.07 5.76
N SER A 7 -14.97 -20.39 5.92
CA SER A 7 -15.49 -21.75 5.71
C SER A 7 -15.28 -22.25 4.28
N GLU A 8 -15.65 -21.45 3.26
CA GLU A 8 -15.46 -21.83 1.85
C GLU A 8 -13.99 -21.90 1.45
N SER A 9 -13.14 -21.03 1.99
CA SER A 9 -11.68 -21.08 1.76
C SER A 9 -11.08 -22.37 2.34
N ASN A 10 -11.50 -22.74 3.56
CA ASN A 10 -11.02 -23.95 4.22
C ASN A 10 -11.40 -25.22 3.43
N LYS A 11 -12.54 -25.25 2.74
CA LYS A 11 -12.95 -26.40 1.89
C LYS A 11 -11.97 -26.68 0.74
N ILE A 12 -11.27 -25.66 0.25
CA ILE A 12 -10.24 -25.79 -0.80
C ILE A 12 -8.81 -25.77 -0.23
N GLY A 13 -8.65 -25.86 1.09
CA GLY A 13 -7.36 -25.90 1.77
C GLY A 13 -6.69 -24.53 1.97
N LEU A 14 -7.44 -23.44 1.88
CA LEU A 14 -6.95 -22.09 2.19
C LEU A 14 -7.41 -21.63 3.57
N GLU A 15 -6.47 -21.12 4.37
CA GLU A 15 -6.73 -20.61 5.72
C GLU A 15 -6.57 -19.09 5.76
N MET A 16 -7.43 -18.41 6.52
CA MET A 16 -7.35 -16.96 6.66
C MET A 16 -6.29 -16.57 7.69
N ASN A 17 -5.32 -15.76 7.29
CA ASN A 17 -4.34 -15.22 8.24
C ASN A 17 -4.94 -14.06 9.04
N THR A 18 -5.42 -14.34 10.24
CA THR A 18 -6.03 -13.35 11.16
C THR A 18 -5.08 -12.22 11.57
N SER A 19 -3.77 -12.44 11.51
CA SER A 19 -2.77 -11.40 11.82
C SER A 19 -2.65 -10.36 10.69
N LYS A 20 -2.82 -10.79 9.43
CA LYS A 20 -2.77 -9.92 8.24
C LYS A 20 -4.13 -9.34 7.86
N THR A 21 -5.21 -10.05 8.16
CA THR A 21 -6.57 -9.57 7.95
C THR A 21 -6.89 -8.46 8.94
N LYS A 22 -7.27 -7.30 8.43
CA LYS A 22 -7.69 -6.14 9.21
C LYS A 22 -9.01 -5.62 8.68
N ILE A 23 -9.80 -4.99 9.53
CA ILE A 23 -11.07 -4.38 9.15
C ILE A 23 -10.90 -2.87 9.13
N MET A 24 -11.45 -2.24 8.11
CA MET A 24 -11.49 -0.79 7.99
C MET A 24 -12.93 -0.40 7.64
N THR A 25 -13.49 0.57 8.35
CA THR A 25 -14.88 1.03 8.14
C THR A 25 -15.00 2.54 8.35
N ASN A 26 -15.94 3.16 7.65
CA ASN A 26 -16.39 4.53 7.90
C ASN A 26 -17.63 4.60 8.81
N SER A 27 -18.08 3.44 9.32
CA SER A 27 -19.24 3.29 10.20
C SER A 27 -18.82 2.93 11.63
N ILE A 28 -19.79 2.51 12.44
CA ILE A 28 -19.56 2.09 13.82
C ILE A 28 -18.79 0.75 13.82
N GLU A 29 -17.71 0.71 14.61
CA GLU A 29 -16.93 -0.51 14.81
C GLU A 29 -17.76 -1.51 15.62
N THR A 30 -17.94 -2.71 15.08
CA THR A 30 -18.67 -3.79 15.73
C THR A 30 -17.73 -4.99 15.86
N PRO A 31 -17.65 -5.66 17.02
CA PRO A 31 -16.74 -6.78 17.17
C PRO A 31 -17.02 -7.87 16.13
N ILE A 32 -16.01 -8.21 15.32
CA ILE A 32 -16.07 -9.29 14.33
C ILE A 32 -15.00 -10.31 14.69
N SER A 33 -15.44 -11.56 14.86
CA SER A 33 -14.57 -12.70 15.12
C SER A 33 -14.59 -13.72 13.98
N ILE A 34 -13.41 -14.25 13.68
CA ILE A 34 -13.20 -15.32 12.71
C ILE A 34 -12.45 -16.42 13.45
N GLU A 35 -12.99 -17.64 13.44
CA GLU A 35 -12.38 -18.81 14.11
C GLU A 35 -12.05 -18.57 15.60
N GLY A 36 -12.90 -17.79 16.29
CA GLY A 36 -12.72 -17.46 17.70
C GLY A 36 -11.74 -16.33 17.99
N GLN A 37 -11.10 -15.75 16.97
CA GLN A 37 -10.20 -14.60 17.10
C GLN A 37 -10.86 -13.31 16.65
N ASN A 38 -10.76 -12.25 17.46
CA ASN A 38 -11.23 -10.92 17.09
C ASN A 38 -10.29 -10.29 16.07
N ILE A 39 -10.87 -9.76 14.98
CA ILE A 39 -10.10 -9.07 13.95
C ILE A 39 -9.95 -7.60 14.33
N GLU A 40 -8.72 -7.10 14.18
CA GLU A 40 -8.39 -5.71 14.51
C GLU A 40 -8.97 -4.72 13.50
N TYR A 41 -9.50 -3.61 14.03
CA TYR A 41 -9.90 -2.44 13.26
C TYR A 41 -8.71 -1.50 13.06
N VAL A 42 -8.50 -1.07 11.82
CA VAL A 42 -7.45 -0.12 11.43
C VAL A 42 -8.06 1.10 10.75
N LYS A 43 -7.41 2.26 10.90
CA LYS A 43 -7.82 3.52 10.26
C LYS A 43 -7.21 3.70 8.87
N GLU A 44 -6.02 3.13 8.68
CA GLU A 44 -5.30 3.17 7.42
C GLU A 44 -4.77 1.77 7.07
N TYR A 45 -4.74 1.45 5.79
CA TYR A 45 -4.21 0.17 5.31
C TYR A 45 -3.49 0.36 3.96
N ILE A 46 -2.38 -0.35 3.75
CA ILE A 46 -1.69 -0.36 2.47
C ILE A 46 -2.29 -1.45 1.60
N TYR A 47 -3.17 -1.08 0.67
CA TYR A 47 -3.76 -1.99 -0.29
C TYR A 47 -3.05 -1.86 -1.64
N LEU A 48 -2.46 -2.96 -2.13
CA LEU A 48 -1.72 -3.02 -3.41
C LEU A 48 -0.66 -1.91 -3.55
N GLY A 49 -0.04 -1.51 -2.44
CA GLY A 49 0.99 -0.47 -2.42
C GLY A 49 0.48 0.97 -2.29
N LYS A 50 -0.84 1.20 -2.20
CA LYS A 50 -1.47 2.51 -1.93
C LYS A 50 -1.94 2.60 -0.48
N LEU A 51 -1.63 3.69 0.21
CA LEU A 51 -2.28 4.00 1.48
C LEU A 51 -3.76 4.31 1.23
N THR A 52 -4.63 3.56 1.89
CA THR A 52 -6.07 3.73 1.81
C THR A 52 -6.59 4.07 3.20
N SER A 53 -7.47 5.07 3.27
CA SER A 53 -8.17 5.45 4.49
C SER A 53 -9.48 6.16 4.15
N PHE A 54 -10.37 6.26 5.13
CA PHE A 54 -11.63 7.01 5.03
C PHE A 54 -11.48 8.49 5.42
N HIS A 55 -10.26 8.94 5.74
CA HIS A 55 -10.00 10.32 6.09
C HIS A 55 -10.03 11.23 4.85
N SER A 56 -10.42 12.50 5.05
CA SER A 56 -10.44 13.49 3.97
C SER A 56 -9.05 13.77 3.39
N ASN A 57 -8.01 13.69 4.22
CA ASN A 57 -6.61 13.91 3.85
C ASN A 57 -5.90 12.66 3.29
N ARG A 58 -6.63 11.59 2.94
CA ARG A 58 -6.02 10.32 2.47
C ARG A 58 -5.02 10.49 1.32
N ASN A 59 -5.32 11.40 0.39
CA ASN A 59 -4.48 11.66 -0.77
C ASN A 59 -3.18 12.37 -0.38
N GLU A 60 -3.27 13.36 0.52
CA GLU A 60 -2.12 14.08 1.07
C GLU A 60 -1.21 13.12 1.84
N ASN A 61 -1.78 12.29 2.72
CA ASN A 61 -1.04 11.28 3.48
C ASN A 61 -0.32 10.28 2.55
N GLU A 62 -0.96 9.85 1.45
CA GLU A 62 -0.34 8.94 0.48
C GLU A 62 0.80 9.63 -0.28
N VAL A 63 0.64 10.88 -0.69
CA VAL A 63 1.70 11.66 -1.34
C VAL A 63 2.90 11.79 -0.41
N ASP A 64 2.69 12.20 0.84
CA ASP A 64 3.76 12.34 1.83
C ASP A 64 4.46 11.00 2.09
N ARG A 65 3.70 9.90 2.18
CA ARG A 65 4.26 8.56 2.33
C ARG A 65 5.15 8.18 1.14
N ARG A 66 4.74 8.48 -0.09
CA ARG A 66 5.53 8.19 -1.30
C ARG A 66 6.77 9.07 -1.41
N VAL A 67 6.66 10.36 -1.09
CA VAL A 67 7.82 11.27 -1.02
C VAL A 67 8.84 10.72 -0.04
N ASN A 68 8.42 10.31 1.16
CA ASN A 68 9.30 9.70 2.15
C ASN A 68 9.92 8.39 1.66
N LEU A 69 9.16 7.54 0.97
CA LEU A 69 9.67 6.28 0.42
C LEU A 69 10.70 6.53 -0.69
N ALA A 70 10.44 7.49 -1.59
CA ALA A 70 11.37 7.92 -2.63
C ALA A 70 12.66 8.48 -2.03
N TRP A 71 12.56 9.31 -0.99
CA TRP A 71 13.73 9.80 -0.24
C TRP A 71 14.54 8.67 0.39
N ARG A 72 13.89 7.68 0.99
CA ARG A 72 14.57 6.49 1.53
C ARG A 72 15.31 5.73 0.44
N LYS A 73 14.72 5.57 -0.74
CA LYS A 73 15.38 4.94 -1.90
C LYS A 73 16.56 5.75 -2.40
N TYR A 74 16.42 7.08 -2.50
CA TYR A 74 17.52 7.98 -2.84
C TYR A 74 18.69 7.82 -1.87
N TRP A 75 18.43 7.86 -0.57
CA TRP A 75 19.48 7.73 0.45
C TRP A 75 20.12 6.35 0.49
N ALA A 76 19.36 5.29 0.22
CA ALA A 76 19.92 3.95 0.05
C ALA A 76 20.89 3.86 -1.15
N GLN A 77 20.71 4.71 -2.16
CA GLN A 77 21.57 4.79 -3.35
C GLN A 77 22.50 6.01 -3.35
N LYS A 78 22.70 6.64 -2.18
CA LYS A 78 23.47 7.89 -2.05
C LYS A 78 24.88 7.79 -2.61
N GLU A 79 25.54 6.64 -2.47
CA GLU A 79 26.91 6.44 -2.93
C GLU A 79 27.01 6.59 -4.45
N ILE A 80 26.02 6.09 -5.19
CA ILE A 80 26.02 6.21 -6.66
C ILE A 80 25.54 7.58 -7.10
N LEU A 81 24.49 8.11 -6.45
CA LEU A 81 23.87 9.38 -6.85
C LEU A 81 24.75 10.59 -6.51
N LYS A 82 25.44 10.55 -5.36
CA LYS A 82 26.34 11.61 -4.89
C LYS A 82 27.81 11.36 -5.24
N GLY A 83 28.21 10.12 -5.49
CA GLY A 83 29.57 9.78 -5.88
C GLY A 83 29.93 10.20 -7.30
N ASP A 84 31.19 9.95 -7.66
CA ASP A 84 31.75 10.25 -8.97
C ASP A 84 31.41 9.14 -9.98
N TYR A 85 30.14 9.13 -10.40
CA TYR A 85 29.63 8.24 -11.44
C TYR A 85 29.08 9.06 -12.61
N SER A 86 29.08 8.45 -13.81
CA SER A 86 28.51 9.08 -14.99
C SER A 86 27.04 9.48 -14.79
N LEU A 87 26.64 10.62 -15.35
CA LEU A 87 25.25 11.08 -15.32
C LEU A 87 24.27 10.06 -15.89
N LYS A 88 24.71 9.28 -16.90
CA LYS A 88 23.92 8.19 -17.48
C LYS A 88 23.55 7.15 -16.42
N MET A 89 24.50 6.73 -15.59
CA MET A 89 24.26 5.76 -14.52
C MET A 89 23.29 6.31 -13.47
N LYS A 90 23.51 7.56 -13.04
CA LYS A 90 22.64 8.23 -12.06
C LYS A 90 21.21 8.35 -12.58
N LYS A 91 21.04 8.69 -13.87
CA LYS A 91 19.74 8.75 -14.53
C LYS A 91 19.04 7.40 -14.54
N ILE A 92 19.73 6.32 -14.89
CA ILE A 92 19.14 4.97 -14.89
C ILE A 92 18.54 4.65 -13.52
N ILE A 93 19.31 4.88 -12.44
CA ILE A 93 18.82 4.62 -11.07
C ILE A 93 17.63 5.50 -10.71
N MET A 94 17.68 6.78 -11.08
CA MET A 94 16.57 7.70 -10.86
C MET A 94 15.29 7.19 -11.53
N ASP A 95 15.38 6.88 -12.83
CA ASP A 95 14.23 6.49 -13.67
C ASP A 95 13.72 5.07 -13.34
N SER A 96 14.60 4.15 -12.94
CA SER A 96 14.21 2.75 -12.68
C SER A 96 13.75 2.48 -11.25
N CYS A 97 14.21 3.28 -10.28
CA CYS A 97 14.01 2.97 -8.85
C CYS A 97 13.30 4.08 -8.09
N ILE A 98 13.73 5.33 -8.25
CA ILE A 98 13.27 6.45 -7.41
C ILE A 98 11.97 7.01 -7.96
N LEU A 99 11.92 7.31 -9.26
CA LEU A 99 10.74 7.86 -9.91
C LEU A 99 9.54 6.91 -9.83
N PRO A 100 9.66 5.60 -10.13
CA PRO A 100 8.53 4.68 -10.00
C PRO A 100 8.03 4.59 -8.55
N THR A 101 8.91 4.65 -7.55
CA THR A 101 8.47 4.66 -6.14
C THR A 101 7.52 5.83 -5.84
N LEU A 102 7.77 6.98 -6.48
CA LEU A 102 6.93 8.18 -6.36
C LEU A 102 5.65 8.09 -7.22
N THR A 103 5.69 7.48 -8.40
CA THR A 103 4.61 7.57 -9.40
C THR A 103 3.77 6.30 -9.62
N TYR A 104 4.19 5.12 -9.15
CA TYR A 104 3.68 3.79 -9.53
C TYR A 104 2.16 3.53 -9.35
N LEU A 105 1.39 4.45 -8.77
CA LEU A 105 -0.08 4.35 -8.73
C LEU A 105 -0.81 5.63 -9.16
N SER A 106 -0.09 6.73 -9.40
CA SER A 106 -0.65 7.96 -9.96
C SER A 106 -1.17 7.74 -11.39
N ASP A 107 -0.49 6.88 -12.15
CA ASP A 107 -0.85 6.58 -13.53
C ASP A 107 -2.08 5.66 -13.64
N MET A 108 -2.32 4.80 -12.63
CA MET A 108 -3.47 3.88 -12.62
C MET A 108 -4.78 4.60 -12.26
N ASP A 109 -4.75 5.58 -11.35
CA ASP A 109 -5.93 6.37 -10.96
C ASP A 109 -6.45 7.23 -12.13
N PHE A 110 -5.56 7.71 -13.01
CA PHE A 110 -5.92 8.47 -14.21
C PHE A 110 -6.77 7.66 -15.19
N HIS A 111 -6.55 6.35 -15.29
CA HIS A 111 -7.34 5.50 -16.17
C HIS A 111 -8.72 5.16 -15.60
N GLN A 112 -8.86 5.16 -14.28
CA GLN A 112 -10.13 4.83 -13.62
C GLN A 112 -11.14 5.98 -13.66
N HIS A 113 -10.67 7.24 -13.60
CA HIS A 113 -11.53 8.44 -13.73
C HIS A 113 -11.96 8.75 -15.17
N ASN A 114 -11.36 8.12 -16.19
CA ASN A 114 -11.72 8.33 -17.60
C ASN A 114 -12.61 7.20 -18.16
N GLN A 115 -13.21 6.39 -17.29
CA GLN A 115 -14.15 5.31 -17.64
C GLN A 115 -15.54 5.45 -16.97
N GLU A 116 -15.79 6.55 -16.27
CA GLU A 116 -17.12 6.96 -15.79
C GLU A 116 -17.61 8.16 -16.60
#